data_AF-K2AXD8-F1
#
_entry.id   AF-K2AXD8-F1
#
_cell.length_a   1.000
_cell.length_b   1.000
_cell.length_c   1.000
_cell.angle_alpha   90.00
_cell.angle_beta   90.00
_cell.angle_gamma   90.00
#
_symmetry.space_group_name_H-M   'P 1'
#
loop_
_entity.id
_entity.type
_entity.pdbx_description
1 polymer ?
#
loop_
_entity_poly.entity_id
_entity_poly.type
_entity_poly.pdbx_seq_one_letter_code
_entity_poly.pdbx_strand_id
1 'polypeptide(L)'
;MVNNRQLLARLSLVACFLSLGVIGLGAFTRLIDAGLGCPDWPGCYGQMIVPLTEMARQKAALHYPGSHLITYKAWAEMIHRYCVGALSLFMLAIVVLIFSRRALRVRSNSVLAVLMTLLLVYQIILGQLTVTLKLLPIIVSQHLLGGFFILTLLWLVYLNNTSYVVIVDEVKAAKKILPWAVIALVLIVLQIMLGAWTSTNYASLSCPDFPFCSNEYAISFQFKEAFHFFAPVGMNYEGGVLSTTIRQTIQMSHRLGALIVTMYLFMFVALARTTLTHDSSFGHLLYLMLGLLCIQLCIGISNVIFKLPLVTAISHTLIAVLLLLSVVTVVFKLVVMNRRVAV
;
A
#
# COMPACT_ATOMS: atom_id res chain seq x y z
N MET A 1 -29.62 -15.81 -6.89
CA MET A 1 -28.81 -14.90 -6.02
C MET A 1 -27.33 -15.29 -5.96
N VAL A 2 -27.00 -16.58 -5.82
CA VAL A 2 -25.62 -17.10 -5.69
C VAL A 2 -24.71 -16.69 -6.86
N ASN A 3 -25.19 -16.81 -8.12
CA ASN A 3 -24.39 -16.50 -9.31
C ASN A 3 -23.92 -15.02 -9.36
N ASN A 4 -24.78 -14.07 -8.95
CA ASN A 4 -24.43 -12.63 -8.95
C ASN A 4 -23.34 -12.29 -7.92
N ARG A 5 -23.43 -12.85 -6.71
CA ARG A 5 -22.43 -12.61 -5.64
C ARG A 5 -21.09 -13.26 -5.99
N GLN A 6 -21.12 -14.47 -6.54
CA GLN A 6 -19.91 -15.15 -7.01
C GLN A 6 -19.24 -14.40 -8.15
N LEU A 7 -20.01 -13.86 -9.10
CA LEU A 7 -19.47 -13.00 -10.17
C LEU A 7 -18.77 -11.77 -9.58
N LEU A 8 -19.42 -11.05 -8.66
CA LEU A 8 -18.85 -9.87 -8.01
C LEU A 8 -17.58 -10.22 -7.22
N ALA A 9 -17.57 -11.33 -6.49
CA ALA A 9 -16.41 -11.81 -5.77
C ALA A 9 -15.24 -12.12 -6.71
N ARG A 10 -15.48 -12.86 -7.80
CA ARG A 10 -14.43 -13.18 -8.80
C ARG A 10 -13.86 -11.94 -9.46
N LEU A 11 -14.70 -10.99 -9.86
CA LEU A 11 -14.25 -9.72 -10.44
C LEU A 11 -13.42 -8.91 -9.44
N SER A 12 -13.85 -8.85 -8.19
CA SER A 12 -13.12 -8.14 -7.13
C SER A 12 -11.77 -8.81 -6.84
N LEU A 13 -11.70 -10.14 -6.88
CA LEU A 13 -10.45 -10.89 -6.71
C LEU A 13 -9.46 -10.62 -7.86
N VAL A 14 -9.94 -10.61 -9.10
CA VAL A 14 -9.11 -10.23 -10.27
C VAL A 14 -8.59 -8.80 -10.11
N ALA A 15 -9.46 -7.86 -9.71
CA ALA A 15 -9.07 -6.49 -9.44
C ALA A 15 -8.06 -6.37 -8.28
N CYS A 16 -8.14 -7.22 -7.24
CA CYS A 16 -7.13 -7.28 -6.18
C CYS A 16 -5.76 -7.67 -6.74
N PHE A 17 -5.67 -8.70 -7.59
CA PHE A 17 -4.40 -9.10 -8.22
C PHE A 17 -3.84 -8.01 -9.13
N LEU A 18 -4.70 -7.36 -9.92
CA LEU A 18 -4.30 -6.22 -10.74
C LEU A 18 -3.79 -5.06 -9.88
N SER A 19 -4.49 -4.73 -8.79
CA SER A 19 -4.08 -3.69 -7.84
C SER A 19 -2.76 -4.03 -7.14
N LEU A 20 -2.53 -5.31 -6.82
CA LEU A 20 -1.24 -5.77 -6.26
C LEU A 20 -0.10 -5.58 -7.27
N GLY A 21 -0.35 -5.90 -8.55
CA GLY A 21 0.59 -5.64 -9.64
C GLY A 21 0.88 -4.16 -9.83
N VAL A 22 -0.16 -3.31 -9.80
CA VAL A 22 -0.03 -1.84 -9.87
C VAL A 22 0.81 -1.30 -8.71
N ILE A 23 0.57 -1.76 -7.48
CA ILE A 23 1.40 -1.38 -6.31
C ILE A 23 2.86 -1.79 -6.53
N GLY A 24 3.11 -3.00 -7.03
CA GLY A 24 4.46 -3.48 -7.35
C GLY A 24 5.16 -2.64 -8.43
N LEU A 25 4.44 -2.29 -9.51
CA LEU A 25 4.93 -1.40 -10.57
C LEU A 25 5.19 0.01 -10.03
N GLY A 26 4.32 0.54 -9.16
CA GLY A 26 4.54 1.81 -8.47
C GLY A 26 5.81 1.79 -7.63
N ALA A 27 6.03 0.72 -6.85
CA ALA A 27 7.28 0.53 -6.11
C ALA A 27 8.50 0.44 -7.03
N PHE A 28 8.39 -0.30 -8.14
CA PHE A 28 9.44 -0.40 -9.16
C PHE A 28 9.79 0.96 -9.74
N THR A 29 8.81 1.73 -10.24
CA THR A 29 9.03 3.07 -10.83
C THR A 29 9.72 4.00 -9.83
N ARG A 30 9.32 3.95 -8.56
CA ARG A 30 9.98 4.72 -7.49
C ARG A 30 11.42 4.30 -7.27
N LEU A 31 11.70 3.00 -7.20
CA LEU A 31 13.02 2.45 -6.85
C LEU A 31 14.07 2.59 -7.96
N ILE A 32 13.63 2.75 -9.21
CA ILE A 32 14.53 3.06 -10.35
C ILE A 32 14.58 4.57 -10.68
N ASP A 33 14.02 5.41 -9.80
CA ASP A 33 13.89 6.86 -9.97
C ASP A 33 13.24 7.26 -11.31
N ALA A 34 12.16 6.57 -11.67
CA ALA A 34 11.37 6.84 -12.87
C ALA A 34 10.12 7.70 -12.60
N GLY A 35 9.93 8.21 -11.38
CA GLY A 35 8.73 8.99 -11.01
C GLY A 35 8.62 10.35 -11.70
N LEU A 36 9.70 10.82 -12.35
CA LEU A 36 9.76 12.02 -13.18
C LEU A 36 10.28 11.69 -14.59
N GLY A 37 10.07 10.45 -15.06
CA GLY A 37 10.49 10.02 -16.39
C GLY A 37 9.74 10.73 -17.51
N CYS A 38 8.48 11.10 -17.24
CA CYS A 38 7.62 11.92 -18.09
C CYS A 38 7.32 13.27 -17.39
N PRO A 39 7.57 14.42 -18.05
CA PRO A 39 7.41 15.74 -17.44
C PRO A 39 5.95 16.21 -17.34
N ASP A 40 5.03 15.48 -17.95
CA ASP A 40 3.62 15.80 -18.07
C ASP A 40 2.73 14.62 -17.67
N TRP A 41 1.43 14.88 -17.55
CA TRP A 41 0.39 13.91 -17.23
C TRP A 41 -0.90 14.29 -17.97
N PRO A 42 -1.67 13.33 -18.54
CA PRO A 42 -1.52 11.88 -18.47
C PRO A 42 -0.53 11.29 -19.50
N GLY A 43 -0.06 12.09 -20.45
CA GLY A 43 0.90 11.69 -21.49
C GLY A 43 2.36 11.71 -21.05
N CYS A 44 3.25 11.50 -22.01
CA CYS A 44 4.69 11.58 -21.87
C CYS A 44 5.27 12.41 -23.01
N TYR A 45 5.85 13.56 -22.70
CA TYR A 45 6.31 14.57 -23.65
C TYR A 45 5.22 14.99 -24.65
N GLY A 46 3.99 15.19 -24.16
CA GLY A 46 2.84 15.64 -24.94
C GLY A 46 2.23 14.56 -25.85
N GLN A 47 2.66 13.31 -25.71
CA GLN A 47 2.16 12.16 -26.47
C GLN A 47 1.59 11.09 -25.54
N MET A 48 0.67 10.27 -26.03
CA MET A 48 0.17 9.15 -25.25
C MET A 48 1.16 7.99 -25.19
N ILE A 49 2.22 7.96 -26.00
CA ILE A 49 3.27 6.92 -26.02
C ILE A 49 4.63 7.62 -25.88
N VAL A 50 5.61 6.94 -25.26
CA VAL A 50 6.97 7.48 -25.12
C VAL A 50 7.57 7.78 -26.50
N PRO A 51 8.22 8.94 -26.71
CA PRO A 51 8.84 9.27 -27.99
C PRO A 51 9.92 8.25 -28.43
N LEU A 52 9.64 7.50 -29.51
CA LEU A 52 10.53 6.45 -30.03
C LEU A 52 11.39 6.92 -31.22
N THR A 53 10.85 7.77 -32.09
CA THR A 53 11.55 8.24 -33.29
C THR A 53 12.42 9.45 -32.99
N GLU A 54 13.50 9.63 -33.75
CA GLU A 54 14.41 10.76 -33.58
C GLU A 54 13.69 12.11 -33.71
N MET A 55 12.80 12.24 -34.69
CA MET A 55 11.96 13.42 -34.87
C MET A 55 11.06 13.69 -33.65
N ALA A 56 10.48 12.65 -33.04
CA ALA A 56 9.65 12.81 -31.85
C ALA A 56 10.48 13.22 -30.62
N ARG A 57 11.71 12.68 -30.48
CA ARG A 57 12.64 13.07 -29.41
C ARG A 57 13.11 14.51 -29.57
N GLN A 58 13.42 14.95 -30.79
CA GLN A 58 13.78 16.34 -31.08
C GLN A 58 12.62 17.28 -30.74
N LYS A 59 11.40 16.94 -31.16
CA LYS A 59 10.20 17.71 -30.80
C LYS A 59 9.99 17.79 -29.29
N ALA A 60 10.20 16.67 -28.58
CA ALA A 60 10.11 16.59 -27.13
C ALA A 60 11.15 17.50 -26.45
N ALA A 61 12.41 17.47 -26.90
CA ALA A 61 13.48 18.32 -26.37
C ALA A 61 13.20 19.82 -26.57
N LEU A 62 12.54 20.19 -27.68
CA LEU A 62 12.15 21.58 -27.95
C LEU A 62 10.99 22.06 -27.05
N HIS A 63 9.99 21.21 -26.80
CA HIS A 63 8.78 21.59 -26.04
C HIS A 63 8.96 21.47 -24.52
N TYR A 64 9.89 20.63 -24.05
CA TYR A 64 10.16 20.40 -22.64
C TYR A 64 11.64 20.74 -22.32
N PRO A 65 12.03 22.03 -22.40
CA PRO A 65 13.40 22.43 -22.17
C PRO A 65 13.83 22.10 -20.73
N GLY A 66 14.99 21.47 -20.57
CA GLY A 66 15.51 21.05 -19.27
C GLY A 66 15.03 19.67 -18.78
N SER A 67 14.15 18.99 -19.52
CA SER A 67 13.81 17.59 -19.28
C SER A 67 14.61 16.68 -20.21
N HIS A 68 15.34 15.73 -19.63
CA HIS A 68 16.11 14.73 -20.39
C HIS A 68 15.31 13.44 -20.51
N LEU A 69 14.93 13.07 -21.74
CA LEU A 69 14.22 11.82 -22.00
C LEU A 69 15.14 10.61 -21.76
N ILE A 70 14.91 9.94 -20.64
CA ILE A 70 15.50 8.64 -20.34
C ILE A 70 14.45 7.57 -20.65
N THR A 71 14.59 6.93 -21.82
CA THR A 71 13.57 6.05 -22.42
C THR A 71 13.04 4.98 -21.46
N TYR A 72 13.91 4.29 -20.72
CA TYR A 72 13.46 3.22 -19.82
C TYR A 72 12.68 3.75 -18.61
N LYS A 73 13.01 4.93 -18.09
CA LYS A 73 12.28 5.60 -17.00
C LYS A 73 10.89 6.05 -17.49
N ALA A 74 10.84 6.69 -18.64
CA ALA A 74 9.59 7.12 -19.28
C ALA A 74 8.64 5.93 -19.54
N TRP A 75 9.17 4.81 -20.03
CA TRP A 75 8.37 3.59 -20.22
C TRP A 75 7.89 2.98 -18.91
N ALA A 76 8.74 2.90 -17.89
CA ALA A 76 8.34 2.40 -16.58
C ALA A 76 7.15 3.20 -16.01
N GLU A 77 7.22 4.53 -16.11
CA GLU A 77 6.15 5.42 -15.66
C GLU A 77 4.87 5.24 -16.49
N MET A 78 4.97 5.20 -17.82
CA MET A 78 3.81 5.03 -18.70
C MET A 78 3.14 3.66 -18.55
N ILE A 79 3.92 2.58 -18.39
CA ILE A 79 3.38 1.24 -18.13
C ILE A 79 2.58 1.24 -16.82
N HIS A 80 3.12 1.85 -15.76
CA HIS A 80 2.39 2.00 -14.50
C HIS A 80 1.07 2.77 -14.71
N ARG A 81 1.09 3.90 -15.43
CA ARG A 81 -0.12 4.70 -15.74
C ARG A 81 -1.17 3.89 -16.51
N TYR A 82 -0.78 3.09 -17.50
CA TYR A 82 -1.72 2.22 -18.23
C TYR A 82 -2.32 1.13 -17.35
N CYS A 83 -1.52 0.49 -16.50
CA CYS A 83 -2.03 -0.51 -15.56
C CYS A 83 -3.00 0.11 -14.54
N VAL A 84 -2.75 1.34 -14.08
CA VAL A 84 -3.69 2.11 -13.26
C VAL A 84 -4.99 2.41 -14.04
N GLY A 85 -4.90 2.79 -15.31
CA GLY A 85 -6.06 2.98 -16.18
C GLY A 85 -6.91 1.72 -16.33
N ALA A 86 -6.27 0.56 -16.56
CA ALA A 86 -6.95 -0.73 -16.60
C ALA A 86 -7.62 -1.07 -15.27
N LEU A 87 -6.94 -0.87 -14.13
CA LEU A 87 -7.53 -1.07 -12.80
C LEU A 87 -8.76 -0.17 -12.58
N SER A 88 -8.69 1.08 -13.03
CA SER A 88 -9.79 2.05 -12.91
C SER A 88 -11.03 1.59 -13.68
N LEU A 89 -10.86 1.01 -14.88
CA LEU A 89 -11.96 0.43 -15.65
C LEU A 89 -12.58 -0.79 -14.94
N PHE A 90 -11.76 -1.66 -14.33
CA PHE A 90 -12.26 -2.78 -13.52
C PHE A 90 -13.05 -2.30 -12.30
N MET A 91 -12.54 -1.28 -11.60
CA MET A 91 -13.25 -0.67 -10.47
C MET A 91 -14.59 -0.07 -10.90
N LEU A 92 -14.63 0.64 -12.03
CA LEU A 92 -15.85 1.19 -12.60
C LEU A 92 -16.85 0.07 -12.95
N ALA A 93 -16.39 -1.03 -13.56
CA ALA A 93 -17.24 -2.17 -13.88
C ALA A 93 -17.84 -2.81 -12.61
N ILE A 94 -17.07 -2.93 -11.52
CA ILE A 94 -17.55 -3.41 -10.22
C ILE A 94 -18.63 -2.48 -9.65
N VAL A 95 -18.40 -1.16 -9.68
CA VAL A 95 -19.37 -0.14 -9.20
C VAL A 95 -20.66 -0.21 -10.01
N VAL A 96 -20.56 -0.23 -11.35
CA VAL A 96 -21.71 -0.36 -12.25
C VAL A 96 -22.46 -1.66 -11.97
N LEU A 97 -21.76 -2.78 -11.79
CA LEU A 97 -22.41 -4.06 -11.49
C LEU A 97 -23.20 -4.04 -10.16
N ILE A 98 -22.62 -3.43 -9.11
CA ILE A 98 -23.27 -3.27 -7.80
C ILE A 98 -24.55 -2.45 -7.92
N PHE A 99 -24.50 -1.33 -8.64
CA PHE A 99 -25.66 -0.46 -8.78
C PHE A 99 -26.67 -0.97 -9.81
N SER A 100 -26.27 -1.63 -10.89
CA SER A 100 -27.20 -2.12 -11.92
C SER A 100 -27.99 -3.36 -11.49
N ARG A 101 -27.55 -4.11 -10.48
CA ARG A 101 -28.25 -5.31 -10.00
C ARG A 101 -28.81 -5.09 -8.60
N ARG A 102 -30.15 -5.07 -8.45
CA ARG A 102 -30.85 -4.94 -7.15
C ARG A 102 -30.35 -5.96 -6.11
N ALA A 103 -30.01 -7.18 -6.54
CA ALA A 103 -29.49 -8.23 -5.67
C ALA A 103 -28.09 -7.93 -5.07
N LEU A 104 -27.30 -7.06 -5.70
CA LEU A 104 -25.97 -6.65 -5.25
C LEU A 104 -25.97 -5.30 -4.54
N ARG A 105 -27.00 -4.48 -4.75
CA ARG A 105 -27.21 -3.15 -4.16
C ARG A 105 -27.64 -3.21 -2.68
N VAL A 106 -26.95 -4.03 -1.89
CA VAL A 106 -27.08 -4.05 -0.42
C VAL A 106 -26.22 -2.94 0.19
N ARG A 107 -26.53 -2.52 1.43
CA ARG A 107 -25.83 -1.41 2.11
C ARG A 107 -24.32 -1.58 2.12
N SER A 108 -23.82 -2.78 2.47
CA SER A 108 -22.37 -3.04 2.55
C SER A 108 -21.65 -2.80 1.22
N ASN A 109 -22.16 -3.40 0.13
CA ASN A 109 -21.59 -3.23 -1.20
C ASN A 109 -21.71 -1.79 -1.71
N SER A 110 -22.83 -1.11 -1.42
CA SER A 110 -23.06 0.26 -1.86
C SER A 110 -22.09 1.25 -1.20
N VAL A 111 -21.85 1.10 0.12
CA VAL A 111 -20.86 1.92 0.83
C VAL A 111 -19.46 1.69 0.30
N LEU A 112 -19.05 0.43 0.10
CA LEU A 112 -17.74 0.10 -0.46
C LEU A 112 -17.58 0.68 -1.88
N ALA A 113 -18.61 0.59 -2.72
CA ALA A 113 -18.59 1.15 -4.06
C ALA A 113 -18.38 2.68 -4.05
N VAL A 114 -19.12 3.40 -3.20
CA VAL A 114 -18.98 4.87 -3.07
C VAL A 114 -17.58 5.23 -2.57
N LEU A 115 -17.08 4.56 -1.53
CA LEU A 115 -15.73 4.82 -0.99
C LEU A 115 -14.66 4.54 -2.04
N MET A 116 -14.78 3.45 -2.81
CA MET A 116 -13.86 3.14 -3.90
C MET A 116 -13.88 4.21 -4.99
N THR A 117 -15.05 4.73 -5.36
CA THR A 117 -15.16 5.80 -6.37
C THR A 117 -14.52 7.10 -5.88
N LEU A 118 -14.80 7.53 -4.66
CA LEU A 118 -14.21 8.74 -4.08
C LEU A 118 -12.68 8.61 -3.98
N LEU A 119 -12.20 7.46 -3.52
CA LEU A 119 -10.78 7.19 -3.39
C LEU A 119 -10.07 7.10 -4.74
N LEU A 120 -10.73 6.55 -5.77
CA LEU A 120 -10.19 6.51 -7.13
C LEU A 120 -9.97 7.93 -7.68
N VAL A 121 -10.96 8.83 -7.53
CA VAL A 121 -10.82 10.23 -7.94
C VAL A 121 -9.66 10.90 -7.20
N TYR A 122 -9.57 10.70 -5.90
CA TYR A 122 -8.48 11.22 -5.08
C TYR A 122 -7.11 10.69 -5.55
N GLN A 123 -7.00 9.40 -5.90
CA GLN A 123 -5.76 8.79 -6.38
C GLN A 123 -5.34 9.27 -7.77
N ILE A 124 -6.29 9.55 -8.67
CA ILE A 124 -5.99 10.16 -9.97
C ILE A 124 -5.38 11.55 -9.78
N ILE A 125 -5.96 12.35 -8.89
CA ILE A 125 -5.44 13.69 -8.55
C ILE A 125 -4.03 13.55 -7.94
N LEU A 126 -3.84 12.67 -6.96
CA LEU A 126 -2.53 12.46 -6.35
C LEU A 126 -1.49 11.98 -7.37
N GLY A 127 -1.84 11.08 -8.29
CA GLY A 127 -0.93 10.58 -9.33
C GLY A 127 -0.50 11.67 -10.32
N GLN A 128 -1.34 12.66 -10.60
CA GLN A 128 -0.91 13.85 -11.33
C GLN A 128 0.03 14.71 -10.46
N LEU A 129 -0.36 14.91 -9.19
CA LEU A 129 0.41 15.74 -8.26
C LEU A 129 1.80 15.19 -7.94
N THR A 130 2.04 13.87 -8.03
CA THR A 130 3.39 13.32 -7.87
C THR A 130 4.36 13.85 -8.93
N VAL A 131 3.88 14.12 -10.14
CA VAL A 131 4.69 14.70 -11.23
C VAL A 131 4.77 16.21 -11.08
N THR A 132 3.62 16.90 -10.96
CA THR A 132 3.59 18.37 -10.95
C THR A 132 4.26 18.98 -9.72
N LEU A 133 4.21 18.28 -8.58
CA LEU A 133 4.88 18.68 -7.34
C LEU A 133 6.23 17.97 -7.14
N LYS A 134 6.82 17.44 -8.22
CA LYS A 134 8.19 16.88 -8.27
C LYS A 134 8.51 15.94 -7.11
N LEU A 135 7.65 14.94 -6.93
CA LEU A 135 7.75 13.88 -5.91
C LEU A 135 7.70 14.39 -4.46
N LEU A 136 6.98 15.48 -4.18
CA LEU A 136 6.74 15.97 -2.81
C LEU A 136 6.35 14.81 -1.85
N PRO A 137 7.14 14.54 -0.79
CA PRO A 137 7.05 13.27 -0.05
C PRO A 137 5.67 12.94 0.52
N ILE A 138 4.91 13.95 0.99
CA ILE A 138 3.56 13.75 1.53
C ILE A 138 2.59 13.26 0.46
N ILE A 139 2.67 13.79 -0.75
CA ILE A 139 1.80 13.42 -1.88
C ILE A 139 2.10 11.99 -2.32
N VAL A 140 3.38 11.65 -2.49
CA VAL A 140 3.80 10.30 -2.88
C VAL A 140 3.42 9.28 -1.80
N SER A 141 3.57 9.63 -0.51
CA SER A 141 3.18 8.76 0.61
C SER A 141 1.66 8.51 0.64
N GLN A 142 0.86 9.55 0.42
CA GLN A 142 -0.59 9.44 0.34
C GLN A 142 -1.05 8.65 -0.90
N HIS A 143 -0.34 8.78 -2.01
CA HIS A 143 -0.61 8.01 -3.23
C HIS A 143 -0.42 6.50 -2.94
N LEU A 144 0.71 6.11 -2.36
CA LEU A 144 0.96 4.73 -1.95
C LEU A 144 -0.09 4.22 -0.95
N LEU A 145 -0.37 4.98 0.10
CA LEU A 145 -1.34 4.59 1.13
C LEU A 145 -2.75 4.42 0.57
N GLY A 146 -3.17 5.31 -0.34
CA GLY A 146 -4.47 5.16 -0.98
C GLY A 146 -4.52 4.01 -1.98
N GLY A 147 -3.41 3.64 -2.63
CA GLY A 147 -3.30 2.39 -3.39
C GLY A 147 -3.54 1.16 -2.52
N PHE A 148 -2.95 1.10 -1.32
CA PHE A 148 -3.21 0.04 -0.34
C PHE A 148 -4.66 0.04 0.14
N PHE A 149 -5.25 1.24 0.30
CA PHE A 149 -6.64 1.36 0.69
C PHE A 149 -7.60 0.92 -0.42
N ILE A 150 -7.32 1.20 -1.71
CA ILE A 150 -8.09 0.66 -2.84
C ILE A 150 -8.07 -0.86 -2.82
N LEU A 151 -6.89 -1.48 -2.69
CA LEU A 151 -6.76 -2.94 -2.60
C LEU A 151 -7.55 -3.49 -1.40
N THR A 152 -7.50 -2.81 -0.25
CA THR A 152 -8.26 -3.20 0.94
C THR A 152 -9.77 -3.14 0.71
N LEU A 153 -10.28 -2.10 0.04
CA LEU A 153 -11.70 -2.00 -0.29
C LEU A 153 -12.14 -3.08 -1.29
N LEU A 154 -11.34 -3.34 -2.33
CA LEU A 154 -11.58 -4.44 -3.28
C LEU A 154 -11.62 -5.79 -2.56
N TRP A 155 -10.68 -6.01 -1.62
CA TRP A 155 -10.66 -7.20 -0.78
C TRP A 155 -11.90 -7.33 0.10
N LEU A 156 -12.38 -6.23 0.69
CA LEU A 156 -13.63 -6.23 1.46
C LEU A 156 -14.87 -6.49 0.59
N VAL A 157 -14.90 -6.05 -0.68
CA VAL A 157 -15.96 -6.44 -1.62
C VAL A 157 -15.89 -7.94 -1.89
N TYR A 158 -14.70 -8.50 -2.11
CA TYR A 158 -14.50 -9.94 -2.27
C TYR A 158 -15.01 -10.73 -1.04
N LEU A 159 -14.58 -10.35 0.16
CA LEU A 159 -14.98 -11.02 1.41
C LEU A 159 -16.49 -10.93 1.66
N ASN A 160 -17.11 -9.76 1.44
CA ASN A 160 -18.55 -9.57 1.62
C ASN A 160 -19.43 -10.43 0.70
N ASN A 161 -18.88 -10.85 -0.45
CA ASN A 161 -19.62 -11.58 -1.47
C ASN A 161 -19.17 -13.05 -1.58
N THR A 162 -18.27 -13.49 -0.70
CA THR A 162 -17.85 -14.88 -0.55
C THR A 162 -18.55 -15.53 0.65
N SER A 163 -18.99 -16.78 0.51
CA SER A 163 -19.61 -17.52 1.61
C SER A 163 -18.55 -18.00 2.59
N TYR A 164 -18.77 -17.77 3.88
CA TYR A 164 -17.98 -18.35 4.97
C TYR A 164 -18.90 -18.94 6.03
N VAL A 165 -18.49 -20.10 6.54
CA VAL A 165 -19.11 -20.76 7.69
C VAL A 165 -18.71 -20.00 8.95
N VAL A 166 -19.68 -19.66 9.78
CA VAL A 166 -19.45 -18.99 11.08
C VAL A 166 -19.82 -19.98 12.16
N ILE A 167 -18.87 -20.29 13.05
CA ILE A 167 -19.13 -21.11 14.24
C ILE A 167 -19.71 -20.20 15.32
N VAL A 168 -20.94 -20.49 15.75
CA VAL A 168 -21.74 -19.61 16.63
C VAL A 168 -21.21 -19.60 18.08
N ASP A 169 -20.54 -20.67 18.51
CA ASP A 169 -20.12 -20.87 19.90
C ASP A 169 -19.03 -19.91 20.40
N GLU A 170 -18.42 -19.11 19.51
CA GLU A 170 -17.29 -18.24 19.84
C GLU A 170 -17.63 -16.74 19.90
N VAL A 171 -18.89 -16.35 19.89
CA VAL A 171 -19.27 -14.92 19.74
C VAL A 171 -18.79 -14.05 20.91
N LYS A 172 -18.86 -14.54 22.16
CA LYS A 172 -18.34 -13.80 23.32
C LYS A 172 -16.83 -13.61 23.24
N ALA A 173 -16.11 -14.65 22.82
CA ALA A 173 -14.68 -14.61 22.58
C ALA A 173 -14.33 -13.62 21.46
N ALA A 174 -15.06 -13.63 20.35
CA ALA A 174 -14.86 -12.72 19.23
C ALA A 174 -15.05 -11.23 19.63
N LYS A 175 -16.06 -10.91 20.46
CA LYS A 175 -16.24 -9.56 21.01
C LYS A 175 -15.05 -9.09 21.86
N LYS A 176 -14.48 -10.00 22.66
CA LYS A 176 -13.31 -9.71 23.51
C LYS A 176 -12.04 -9.46 22.69
N ILE A 177 -11.87 -10.18 21.58
CA ILE A 177 -10.66 -10.13 20.73
C ILE A 177 -10.72 -9.00 19.69
N LEU A 178 -11.91 -8.57 19.26
CA LEU A 178 -12.06 -7.55 18.22
C LEU A 178 -11.29 -6.23 18.49
N PRO A 179 -11.29 -5.64 19.70
CA PRO A 179 -10.51 -4.44 19.97
C PRO A 179 -9.01 -4.62 19.72
N TRP A 180 -8.45 -5.78 20.06
CA TRP A 180 -7.05 -6.11 19.83
C TRP A 180 -6.73 -6.22 18.32
N ALA A 181 -7.65 -6.81 17.55
CA ALA A 181 -7.51 -6.87 16.10
C ALA A 181 -7.57 -5.48 15.45
N VAL A 182 -8.41 -4.58 15.98
CA VAL A 182 -8.48 -3.18 15.51
C VAL A 182 -7.21 -2.41 15.85
N ILE A 183 -6.64 -2.58 17.04
CA ILE A 183 -5.36 -1.96 17.39
C ILE A 183 -4.24 -2.53 16.51
N ALA A 184 -4.20 -3.84 16.24
CA ALA A 184 -3.26 -4.44 15.29
C ALA A 184 -3.35 -3.79 13.91
N LEU A 185 -4.58 -3.56 13.41
CA LEU A 185 -4.82 -2.89 12.14
C LEU A 185 -4.26 -1.46 12.14
N VAL A 186 -4.54 -0.68 13.20
CA VAL A 186 -4.04 0.69 13.34
C VAL A 186 -2.51 0.72 13.36
N LEU A 187 -1.88 -0.16 14.15
CA LEU A 187 -0.43 -0.23 14.26
C LEU A 187 0.23 -0.59 12.92
N ILE A 188 -0.33 -1.53 12.17
CA ILE A 188 0.17 -1.87 10.83
C ILE A 188 0.03 -0.69 9.87
N VAL A 189 -1.09 0.02 9.89
CA VAL A 189 -1.28 1.21 9.05
C VAL A 189 -0.25 2.29 9.39
N LEU A 190 -0.02 2.57 10.67
CA LEU A 190 1.02 3.51 11.10
C LEU A 190 2.42 3.06 10.66
N GLN A 191 2.72 1.76 10.73
CA GLN A 191 3.99 1.22 10.28
C GLN A 191 4.19 1.34 8.76
N ILE A 192 3.13 1.12 7.98
CA ILE A 192 3.13 1.34 6.53
C ILE A 192 3.35 2.82 6.22
N MET A 193 2.72 3.73 6.97
CA MET A 193 2.95 5.18 6.82
C MET A 193 4.41 5.55 7.11
N LEU A 194 5.02 4.99 8.16
CA LEU A 194 6.44 5.17 8.45
C LEU A 194 7.31 4.63 7.31
N GLY A 195 6.99 3.46 6.76
CA GLY A 195 7.71 2.87 5.62
C GLY A 195 7.60 3.69 4.34
N ALA A 196 6.40 4.21 4.05
CA ALA A 196 6.16 5.14 2.94
C ALA A 196 6.96 6.43 3.12
N TRP A 197 6.98 6.98 4.34
CA TRP A 197 7.74 8.18 4.67
C TRP A 197 9.26 7.97 4.52
N THR A 198 9.77 6.82 4.96
CA THR A 198 11.15 6.40 4.72
C THR A 198 11.48 6.35 3.23
N SER A 199 10.66 5.67 2.44
CA SER A 199 10.90 5.51 1.01
C SER A 199 10.86 6.86 0.29
N THR A 200 9.85 7.69 0.54
CA THR A 200 9.65 8.96 -0.17
C THR A 200 10.71 10.01 0.18
N ASN A 201 11.27 9.98 1.38
CA ASN A 201 12.41 10.83 1.77
C ASN A 201 13.77 10.21 1.46
N TYR A 202 13.80 9.09 0.71
CA TYR A 202 15.02 8.34 0.37
C TYR A 202 15.80 7.84 1.60
N ALA A 203 15.19 7.75 2.79
CA ALA A 203 15.87 7.45 4.05
C ALA A 203 16.30 5.98 4.23
N SER A 204 15.92 5.08 3.31
CA SER A 204 16.11 3.63 3.44
C SER A 204 17.56 3.20 3.73
N LEU A 205 18.55 3.89 3.14
CA LEU A 205 19.98 3.59 3.27
C LEU A 205 20.74 4.57 4.17
N SER A 206 20.05 5.45 4.89
CA SER A 206 20.70 6.45 5.74
C SER A 206 21.33 5.86 7.01
N CYS A 207 20.92 4.64 7.39
CA CYS A 207 21.50 3.85 8.47
C CYS A 207 22.17 2.60 7.88
N PRO A 208 23.51 2.53 7.80
CA PRO A 208 24.21 1.39 7.20
C PRO A 208 24.14 0.12 8.05
N ASP A 209 24.05 0.26 9.37
CA ASP A 209 24.07 -0.88 10.30
C ASP A 209 22.66 -1.36 10.67
N PHE A 210 22.58 -2.52 11.34
CA PHE A 210 21.37 -3.07 11.96
C PHE A 210 21.76 -3.79 13.28
N PRO A 211 20.98 -3.69 14.38
CA PRO A 211 19.69 -3.00 14.51
C PRO A 211 19.79 -1.48 14.71
N PHE A 212 20.93 -1.00 15.19
CA PHE A 212 21.19 0.44 15.37
C PHE A 212 21.60 1.12 14.07
N CYS A 213 21.62 2.45 14.06
CA CYS A 213 21.92 3.21 12.85
C CYS A 213 23.42 3.25 12.53
N SER A 214 24.25 3.42 13.56
CA SER A 214 25.71 3.31 13.53
C SER A 214 26.16 2.60 14.80
N ASN A 215 27.11 1.67 14.69
CA ASN A 215 27.69 0.98 15.84
C ASN A 215 28.81 1.78 16.55
N GLU A 216 29.29 2.87 15.96
CA GLU A 216 30.46 3.61 16.45
C GLU A 216 30.09 4.88 17.23
N TYR A 217 28.95 5.50 16.93
CA TYR A 217 28.53 6.75 17.56
C TYR A 217 27.01 6.84 17.77
N ALA A 218 26.63 7.54 18.83
CA ALA A 218 25.24 7.90 19.06
C ALA A 218 24.77 8.88 17.99
N ILE A 219 23.59 8.61 17.40
CA ILE A 219 22.97 9.53 16.44
C ILE A 219 22.22 10.65 17.17
N SER A 220 22.20 11.83 16.54
CA SER A 220 21.37 12.94 16.99
C SER A 220 20.00 12.85 16.33
N PHE A 221 18.95 12.58 17.12
CA PHE A 221 17.59 12.49 16.63
C PHE A 221 16.96 13.88 16.43
N GLN A 222 16.49 14.15 15.22
CA GLN A 222 15.87 15.42 14.82
C GLN A 222 14.42 15.20 14.40
N PHE A 223 13.54 14.87 15.36
CA PHE A 223 12.16 14.46 15.08
C PHE A 223 11.30 15.56 14.45
N LYS A 224 11.52 16.82 14.83
CA LYS A 224 10.73 17.96 14.33
C LYS A 224 10.94 18.14 12.83
N GLU A 225 12.19 18.04 12.39
CA GLU A 225 12.58 18.15 10.99
C GLU A 225 12.26 16.87 10.22
N ALA A 226 12.47 15.70 10.84
CA ALA A 226 12.20 14.38 10.23
C ALA A 226 10.72 14.17 9.89
N PHE A 227 9.82 14.75 10.67
CA PHE A 227 8.36 14.64 10.48
C PHE A 227 7.72 15.99 10.15
N HIS A 228 8.45 16.86 9.46
CA HIS A 228 7.89 18.07 8.86
C HIS A 228 7.13 17.73 7.57
N PHE A 229 5.83 17.45 7.71
CA PHE A 229 5.00 16.97 6.60
C PHE A 229 4.77 17.99 5.47
N PHE A 230 4.93 19.28 5.75
CA PHE A 230 4.62 20.38 4.82
C PHE A 230 5.90 21.00 4.25
N ALA A 231 6.67 20.21 3.51
CA ALA A 231 7.85 20.69 2.82
C ALA A 231 7.49 21.70 1.69
N PRO A 232 8.37 22.68 1.37
CA PRO A 232 8.06 23.74 0.43
C PRO A 232 7.81 23.23 -1.00
N VAL A 233 6.84 23.81 -1.69
CA VAL A 233 6.54 23.48 -3.10
C VAL A 233 7.60 24.13 -4.02
N GLY A 234 7.93 23.46 -5.13
CA GLY A 234 8.79 23.99 -6.19
C GLY A 234 10.18 23.34 -6.27
N MET A 235 10.63 22.68 -5.20
CA MET A 235 11.86 21.88 -5.20
C MET A 235 11.66 20.53 -5.87
N ASN A 236 12.73 19.96 -6.43
CA ASN A 236 12.74 18.58 -6.87
C ASN A 236 13.12 17.68 -5.69
N TYR A 237 12.26 16.73 -5.33
CA TYR A 237 12.47 15.80 -4.21
C TYR A 237 13.10 14.46 -4.61
N GLU A 238 13.37 14.24 -5.90
CA GLU A 238 14.13 13.08 -6.37
C GLU A 238 15.53 13.05 -5.71
N GLY A 239 15.97 11.86 -5.28
CA GLY A 239 17.20 11.65 -4.49
C GLY A 239 17.13 12.00 -3.00
N GLY A 240 16.10 12.73 -2.57
CA GLY A 240 15.87 13.16 -1.19
C GLY A 240 16.63 14.44 -0.82
N VAL A 241 15.91 15.42 -0.29
CA VAL A 241 16.44 16.77 0.02
C VAL A 241 16.91 16.94 1.46
N LEU A 242 16.49 16.05 2.35
CA LEU A 242 16.84 16.11 3.77
C LEU A 242 18.28 15.66 4.01
N SER A 243 18.93 16.26 5.01
CA SER A 243 20.26 15.84 5.42
C SER A 243 20.28 14.40 5.92
N THR A 244 21.44 13.76 5.86
CA THR A 244 21.61 12.37 6.31
C THR A 244 21.14 12.16 7.74
N THR A 245 21.47 13.07 8.67
CA THR A 245 21.06 12.98 10.09
C THR A 245 19.54 12.99 10.27
N ILE A 246 18.82 13.82 9.51
CA ILE A 246 17.36 13.85 9.55
C ILE A 246 16.79 12.54 8.99
N ARG A 247 17.34 12.05 7.87
CA ARG A 247 16.93 10.77 7.26
C ARG A 247 17.21 9.57 8.17
N GLN A 248 18.29 9.60 8.95
CA GLN A 248 18.57 8.59 9.98
C GLN A 248 17.45 8.53 11.04
N THR A 249 16.94 9.69 11.46
CA THR A 249 15.81 9.76 12.40
C THR A 249 14.56 9.10 11.81
N ILE A 250 14.26 9.36 10.52
CA ILE A 250 13.15 8.71 9.80
C ILE A 250 13.33 7.19 9.78
N GLN A 251 14.51 6.72 9.37
CA GLN A 251 14.80 5.30 9.23
C GLN A 251 14.74 4.55 10.58
N MET A 252 15.27 5.14 11.64
CA MET A 252 15.19 4.56 12.99
C MET A 252 13.78 4.56 13.54
N SER A 253 12.96 5.58 13.23
CA SER A 253 11.55 5.60 13.60
C SER A 253 10.77 4.45 12.96
N HIS A 254 11.04 4.15 11.68
CA HIS A 254 10.46 3.00 10.99
C HIS A 254 10.87 1.66 11.62
N ARG A 255 12.14 1.51 12.04
CA ARG A 255 12.62 0.30 12.73
C ARG A 255 11.98 0.13 14.12
N LEU A 256 11.86 1.21 14.89
CA LEU A 256 11.19 1.19 16.18
C LEU A 256 9.71 0.82 16.04
N GLY A 257 9.03 1.41 15.06
CA GLY A 257 7.65 1.04 14.74
C GLY A 257 7.53 -0.45 14.38
N ALA A 258 8.44 -1.00 13.58
CA ALA A 258 8.45 -2.43 13.23
C ALA A 258 8.58 -3.32 14.47
N LEU A 259 9.43 -2.94 15.43
CA LEU A 259 9.58 -3.66 16.70
C LEU A 259 8.28 -3.65 17.51
N ILE A 260 7.63 -2.48 17.64
CA ILE A 260 6.36 -2.33 18.37
C ILE A 260 5.27 -3.19 17.72
N VAL A 261 5.12 -3.12 16.38
CA VAL A 261 4.16 -3.95 15.64
C VAL A 261 4.44 -5.43 15.83
N THR A 262 5.71 -5.84 15.79
CA THR A 262 6.10 -7.23 15.96
C THR A 262 5.68 -7.76 17.31
N MET A 263 6.08 -7.08 18.39
CA MET A 263 5.72 -7.47 19.77
C MET A 263 4.20 -7.52 19.96
N TYR A 264 3.49 -6.52 19.42
CA TYR A 264 2.03 -6.47 19.52
C TYR A 264 1.36 -7.63 18.77
N LEU A 265 1.79 -7.95 17.55
CA LEU A 265 1.20 -9.04 16.76
C LEU A 265 1.44 -10.41 17.38
N PHE A 266 2.63 -10.66 17.95
CA PHE A 266 2.87 -11.89 18.70
C PHE A 266 1.94 -12.02 19.90
N MET A 267 1.80 -10.95 20.71
CA MET A 267 0.88 -10.93 21.84
C MET A 267 -0.59 -11.11 21.40
N PHE A 268 -1.00 -10.41 20.34
CA PHE A 268 -2.35 -10.50 19.79
C PHE A 268 -2.67 -11.91 19.31
N VAL A 269 -1.77 -12.54 18.55
CA VAL A 269 -1.95 -13.91 18.05
C VAL A 269 -2.01 -14.90 19.21
N ALA A 270 -1.14 -14.79 20.21
CA ALA A 270 -1.18 -15.65 21.39
C ALA A 270 -2.52 -15.53 22.16
N LEU A 271 -2.98 -14.30 22.39
CA LEU A 271 -4.27 -14.05 23.05
C LEU A 271 -5.45 -14.57 22.21
N ALA A 272 -5.44 -14.33 20.90
CA ALA A 272 -6.50 -14.75 20.00
C ALA A 272 -6.56 -16.29 19.88
N ARG A 273 -5.42 -16.98 19.80
CA ARG A 273 -5.36 -18.45 19.74
C ARG A 273 -5.83 -19.13 21.02
N THR A 274 -5.54 -18.55 22.17
CA THR A 274 -6.00 -19.10 23.47
C THR A 274 -7.48 -18.82 23.73
N THR A 275 -8.04 -17.77 23.11
CA THR A 275 -9.44 -17.36 23.32
C THR A 275 -10.41 -17.94 22.27
N LEU A 276 -9.94 -18.20 21.04
CA LEU A 276 -10.72 -18.73 19.91
C LEU A 276 -10.16 -20.11 19.51
N THR A 277 -10.64 -21.15 20.20
CA THR A 277 -10.08 -22.52 20.18
C THR A 277 -10.76 -23.45 19.16
N HIS A 278 -11.98 -23.17 18.74
CA HIS A 278 -12.81 -24.07 17.94
C HIS A 278 -12.70 -23.82 16.42
N ASP A 279 -12.39 -22.59 15.98
CA ASP A 279 -12.20 -22.30 14.55
C ASP A 279 -10.74 -22.56 14.11
N SER A 280 -10.51 -23.76 13.54
CA SER A 280 -9.21 -24.13 12.97
C SER A 280 -8.82 -23.25 11.76
N SER A 281 -9.78 -22.78 10.97
CA SER A 281 -9.52 -21.84 9.85
C SER A 281 -9.04 -20.49 10.35
N PHE A 282 -9.60 -20.00 11.46
CA PHE A 282 -9.13 -18.78 12.12
C PHE A 282 -7.70 -18.95 12.65
N GLY A 283 -7.37 -20.12 13.20
CA GLY A 283 -6.01 -20.44 13.62
C GLY A 283 -4.98 -20.35 12.51
N HIS A 284 -5.26 -20.98 11.36
CA HIS A 284 -4.37 -20.89 10.19
C HIS A 284 -4.17 -19.45 9.71
N LEU A 285 -5.20 -18.61 9.76
CA LEU A 285 -5.10 -17.19 9.40
C LEU A 285 -4.16 -16.41 10.34
N LEU A 286 -4.21 -16.69 11.64
CA LEU A 286 -3.31 -16.08 12.62
C LEU A 286 -1.85 -16.54 12.45
N TYR A 287 -1.61 -17.82 12.12
CA TYR A 287 -0.26 -18.28 11.80
C TYR A 287 0.25 -17.73 10.47
N LEU A 288 -0.61 -17.59 9.47
CA LEU A 288 -0.29 -16.91 8.21
C LEU A 288 0.15 -15.45 8.48
N MET A 289 -0.54 -14.73 9.37
CA MET A 289 -0.14 -13.39 9.80
C MET A 289 1.28 -13.36 10.37
N LEU A 290 1.61 -14.30 11.27
CA LEU A 290 2.97 -14.39 11.83
C LEU A 290 4.01 -14.78 10.76
N GLY A 291 3.66 -15.69 9.85
CA GLY A 291 4.54 -16.05 8.72
C GLY A 291 4.85 -14.85 7.84
N LEU A 292 3.83 -14.07 7.46
CA LEU A 292 3.99 -12.84 6.69
C LEU A 292 4.81 -11.78 7.44
N LEU A 293 4.61 -11.64 8.75
CA LEU A 293 5.43 -10.76 9.60
C LEU A 293 6.91 -11.18 9.61
N CYS A 294 7.20 -12.48 9.78
CA CYS A 294 8.57 -12.99 9.73
C CYS A 294 9.22 -12.70 8.38
N ILE A 295 8.51 -12.97 7.28
CA ILE A 295 8.99 -12.64 5.92
C ILE A 295 9.23 -11.14 5.79
N GLN A 296 8.32 -10.30 6.29
CA GLN A 296 8.44 -8.84 6.24
C GLN A 296 9.71 -8.35 6.95
N LEU A 297 10.01 -8.89 8.13
CA LEU A 297 11.22 -8.58 8.90
C LEU A 297 12.48 -9.04 8.18
N CYS A 298 12.51 -10.29 7.69
CA CYS A 298 13.65 -10.83 6.96
C CYS A 298 13.97 -9.99 5.70
N ILE A 299 12.95 -9.64 4.92
CA ILE A 299 13.11 -8.80 3.72
C ILE A 299 13.52 -7.37 4.11
N GLY A 300 12.95 -6.81 5.19
CA GLY A 300 13.30 -5.48 5.69
C GLY A 300 14.76 -5.37 6.12
N ILE A 301 15.27 -6.36 6.86
CA ILE A 301 16.68 -6.47 7.25
C ILE A 301 17.57 -6.66 6.03
N SER A 302 17.16 -7.54 5.11
CA SER A 302 17.86 -7.78 3.83
C SER A 302 18.03 -6.50 3.01
N ASN A 303 17.00 -5.63 2.95
CA ASN A 303 17.08 -4.35 2.26
C ASN A 303 18.13 -3.40 2.85
N VAL A 304 18.46 -3.50 4.14
CA VAL A 304 19.53 -2.70 4.75
C VAL A 304 20.89 -3.33 4.41
N ILE A 305 21.06 -4.62 4.76
CA ILE A 305 22.35 -5.33 4.65
C ILE A 305 22.84 -5.38 3.20
N PHE A 306 21.95 -5.66 2.24
CA PHE A 306 22.29 -5.80 0.84
C PHE A 306 22.11 -4.51 0.02
N LYS A 307 22.00 -3.35 0.69
CA LYS A 307 21.93 -2.03 0.05
C LYS A 307 20.76 -1.87 -0.93
N LEU A 308 19.56 -2.20 -0.45
CA LEU A 308 18.27 -2.05 -1.14
C LEU A 308 18.19 -2.72 -2.52
N PRO A 309 18.39 -4.06 -2.63
CA PRO A 309 18.16 -4.76 -3.89
C PRO A 309 16.73 -4.54 -4.38
N LEU A 310 16.57 -4.29 -5.68
CA LEU A 310 15.28 -3.92 -6.27
C LEU A 310 14.17 -4.95 -5.97
N VAL A 311 14.48 -6.24 -6.12
CA VAL A 311 13.52 -7.34 -5.90
C VAL A 311 13.08 -7.39 -4.45
N THR A 312 14.00 -7.25 -3.49
CA THR A 312 13.67 -7.32 -2.06
C THR A 312 12.92 -6.07 -1.62
N ALA A 313 13.23 -4.89 -2.16
CA ALA A 313 12.51 -3.65 -1.85
C ALA A 313 11.05 -3.68 -2.37
N ILE A 314 10.83 -4.16 -3.59
CA ILE A 314 9.48 -4.38 -4.12
C ILE A 314 8.74 -5.42 -3.29
N SER A 315 9.40 -6.55 -2.99
CA SER A 315 8.81 -7.62 -2.19
C SER A 315 8.42 -7.15 -0.79
N HIS A 316 9.21 -6.28 -0.16
CA HIS A 316 8.88 -5.69 1.14
C HIS A 316 7.57 -4.89 1.10
N THR A 317 7.30 -4.20 0.00
CA THR A 317 6.04 -3.46 -0.20
C THR A 317 4.87 -4.42 -0.42
N LEU A 318 5.06 -5.46 -1.23
CA LEU A 318 4.01 -6.44 -1.52
C LEU A 318 3.65 -7.31 -0.31
N ILE A 319 4.64 -7.77 0.46
CA ILE A 319 4.40 -8.54 1.68
C ILE A 319 3.74 -7.66 2.76
N ALA A 320 4.09 -6.37 2.86
CA ALA A 320 3.41 -5.44 3.77
C ALA A 320 1.90 -5.37 3.51
N VAL A 321 1.49 -5.26 2.23
CA VAL A 321 0.07 -5.19 1.90
C VAL A 321 -0.64 -6.53 2.10
N LEU A 322 0.03 -7.66 1.86
CA LEU A 322 -0.53 -8.98 2.18
C LEU A 322 -0.71 -9.16 3.70
N LEU A 323 0.24 -8.70 4.51
CA LEU A 323 0.10 -8.67 5.96
C LEU A 323 -1.09 -7.79 6.38
N LEU A 324 -1.25 -6.59 5.80
CA LEU A 324 -2.43 -5.75 6.02
C LEU A 324 -3.74 -6.49 5.67
N LEU A 325 -3.83 -7.13 4.50
CA LEU A 325 -5.03 -7.86 4.08
C LEU A 325 -5.35 -9.03 5.03
N SER A 326 -4.33 -9.72 5.56
CA SER A 326 -4.54 -10.79 6.53
C SER A 326 -5.17 -10.28 7.84
N VAL A 327 -4.73 -9.12 8.34
CA VAL A 327 -5.32 -8.48 9.53
C VAL A 327 -6.72 -7.96 9.26
N VAL A 328 -6.94 -7.34 8.09
CA VAL A 328 -8.29 -6.93 7.64
C VAL A 328 -9.23 -8.14 7.58
N THR A 329 -8.75 -9.30 7.14
CA THR A 329 -9.55 -10.54 7.10
C THR A 329 -9.90 -11.02 8.50
N VAL A 330 -8.97 -10.93 9.46
CA VAL A 330 -9.25 -11.24 10.87
C VAL A 330 -10.31 -10.31 11.44
N VAL A 331 -10.15 -8.99 11.27
CA VAL A 331 -11.14 -8.00 11.73
C VAL A 331 -12.50 -8.26 11.08
N PHE A 332 -12.54 -8.54 9.78
CA PHE A 332 -13.75 -8.86 9.05
C PHE A 332 -14.47 -10.08 9.63
N LYS A 333 -13.76 -11.20 9.84
CA LYS A 333 -14.34 -12.42 10.43
C LYS A 333 -14.92 -12.14 11.81
N LEU A 334 -14.16 -11.46 12.69
CA LEU A 334 -14.60 -11.11 14.05
C LEU A 334 -15.86 -10.21 14.03
N VAL A 335 -15.90 -9.21 13.15
CA VAL A 335 -17.08 -8.33 13.00
C VAL A 335 -18.30 -9.11 12.54
N VAL A 336 -18.15 -10.07 11.63
CA VAL A 336 -19.31 -10.87 11.21
C VAL A 336 -19.80 -11.77 12.33
N MET A 337 -18.89 -12.47 13.02
CA MET A 337 -19.26 -13.32 14.16
C MET A 337 -20.13 -12.54 15.14
N ASN A 338 -19.76 -11.28 15.41
CA ASN A 338 -20.52 -10.40 16.30
C ASN A 338 -21.89 -9.96 15.75
N ARG A 339 -22.06 -9.83 14.42
CA ARG A 339 -23.32 -9.38 13.79
C ARG A 339 -24.37 -10.49 13.64
N ARG A 340 -23.98 -11.74 13.41
CA ARG A 340 -24.92 -12.86 13.15
C ARG A 340 -25.70 -13.34 14.38
N VAL A 341 -25.40 -12.81 15.58
CA VAL A 341 -26.13 -13.11 16.83
C VAL A 341 -27.12 -12.00 17.21
N ALA A 342 -27.10 -10.86 16.50
CA ALA A 342 -28.02 -9.75 16.73
C ALA A 342 -29.32 -9.85 15.90
N VAL A 343 -29.55 -10.98 15.24
CA VAL A 343 -30.77 -11.33 14.46
C VAL A 343 -31.26 -12.68 14.98
#